data_AF-A0A2T1DDQ4-F1
#
_entry.id   AF-A0A2T1DDQ4-F1
#
_cell.length_a   1.000
_cell.length_b   1.000
_cell.length_c   1.000
_cell.angle_alpha   90.00
_cell.angle_beta   90.00
_cell.angle_gamma   90.00
#
_symmetry.space_group_name_H-M   'P 1'
#
loop_
_entity.id
_entity.type
_entity.pdbx_description
1 polymer ?
#
loop_
_entity_poly.entity_id
_entity_poly.type
_entity_poly.pdbx_seq_one_letter_code
_entity_poly.pdbx_strand_id
1 'polypeptide(L)'
;MNLPALKRPNVPTVKRFTLEDYHRLGELGFFGEHDRVELIRGELFEMAAKGRPHEVCLTKLIRELLKLVSDRATIRCQSPITLPLILELSRVFPQ
;
A
#
# COMPACT_ATOMS: atom_id res chain seq x y z
N MET A 1 41.79 34.61 1.92
CA MET A 1 41.80 33.64 0.81
C MET A 1 40.57 32.76 0.98
N ASN A 2 39.53 32.94 0.16
CA ASN A 2 38.26 32.21 0.26
C ASN A 2 38.41 30.86 -0.45
N LEU A 3 38.35 29.76 0.29
CA LEU A 3 38.27 28.42 -0.28
C LEU A 3 36.91 28.26 -0.97
N PRO A 4 36.85 27.84 -2.25
CA PRO A 4 35.57 27.57 -2.89
C PRO A 4 34.89 26.40 -2.18
N ALA A 5 33.62 26.57 -1.82
CA ALA A 5 32.81 25.50 -1.24
C ALA A 5 32.84 24.29 -2.19
N LEU A 6 33.39 23.16 -1.73
CA LEU A 6 33.36 21.90 -2.48
C LEU A 6 31.90 21.58 -2.81
N LYS A 7 31.56 21.63 -4.10
CA LYS A 7 30.27 21.20 -4.62
C LYS A 7 30.16 19.70 -4.31
N ARG A 8 29.34 19.34 -3.32
CA ARG A 8 29.13 17.94 -2.94
C ARG A 8 28.72 17.17 -4.19
N PRO A 9 29.29 15.98 -4.46
CA PRO A 9 28.89 15.18 -5.60
C PRO A 9 27.39 14.93 -5.53
N ASN A 10 26.71 15.05 -6.68
CA ASN A 10 25.29 14.79 -6.78
C ASN A 10 25.06 13.29 -6.60
N VAL A 11 24.86 12.86 -5.35
CA VAL A 11 24.63 11.44 -5.04
C VAL A 11 23.23 11.08 -5.57
N PRO A 12 23.11 10.07 -6.45
CA PRO A 12 21.81 9.62 -6.91
C PRO A 12 20.92 9.23 -5.72
N THR A 13 19.69 9.76 -5.69
CA THR A 13 18.68 9.44 -4.68
C THR A 13 17.59 8.57 -5.27
N VAL A 14 17.11 7.59 -4.53
CA VAL A 14 15.95 6.78 -4.93
C VAL A 14 14.70 7.66 -4.88
N LYS A 15 13.98 7.76 -6.01
CA LYS A 15 12.65 8.37 -6.05
C LYS A 15 11.60 7.37 -5.58
N ARG A 16 10.74 7.80 -4.66
CA ARG A 16 9.58 7.03 -4.20
C ARG A 16 8.35 7.42 -5.01
N PHE A 17 7.50 6.44 -5.30
CA PHE A 17 6.21 6.66 -5.96
C PHE A 17 5.22 7.28 -4.99
N THR A 18 4.43 8.22 -5.48
CA THR A 18 3.26 8.75 -4.79
C THR A 18 2.00 7.96 -5.16
N LEU A 19 0.91 8.21 -4.44
CA LEU A 19 -0.40 7.64 -4.80
C LEU A 19 -0.86 8.13 -6.19
N GLU A 20 -0.59 9.40 -6.52
CA GLU A 20 -0.90 9.97 -7.83
C GLU A 20 -0.10 9.27 -8.94
N ASP A 21 1.19 9.01 -8.71
CA ASP A 21 2.01 8.26 -9.67
C ASP A 21 1.43 6.85 -9.91
N TYR A 22 1.00 6.15 -8.84
CA TYR A 22 0.41 4.81 -8.95
C TYR A 22 -0.86 4.79 -9.81
N HIS A 23 -1.79 5.73 -9.59
CA HIS A 23 -3.00 5.82 -10.41
C HIS A 23 -2.68 6.16 -11.87
N ARG A 24 -1.76 7.10 -12.09
CA ARG A 24 -1.34 7.50 -13.44
C ARG A 24 -0.67 6.36 -14.20
N LEU A 25 0.14 5.54 -13.53
CA LEU A 25 0.70 4.32 -14.14
C LEU A 25 -0.40 3.35 -14.58
N GLY A 26 -1.45 3.18 -13.77
CA GLY A 26 -2.62 2.38 -14.14
C GLY A 26 -3.36 2.92 -15.37
N GLU A 27 -3.62 4.23 -15.41
CA GLU A 27 -4.27 4.89 -16.56
C GLU A 27 -3.46 4.78 -17.86
N LEU A 28 -2.14 4.75 -17.75
CA LEU A 28 -1.22 4.56 -18.87
C LEU A 28 -1.10 3.09 -19.32
N GLY A 29 -1.79 2.16 -18.66
CA GLY A 29 -1.74 0.73 -18.97
C GLY A 29 -0.43 0.06 -18.58
N PHE A 30 0.31 0.61 -17.61
CA PHE A 30 1.58 0.04 -17.15
C PHE A 30 1.39 -1.31 -16.46
N PHE A 31 0.28 -1.51 -15.75
CA PHE A 31 -0.10 -2.78 -15.11
C PHE A 31 -1.01 -3.59 -16.03
N GLY A 32 -0.72 -4.87 -16.22
CA GLY A 32 -1.61 -5.79 -16.91
C GLY A 32 -2.91 -6.06 -16.14
N GLU A 33 -3.95 -6.52 -16.84
CA GLU A 33 -5.28 -6.78 -16.24
C GLU A 33 -5.28 -7.78 -15.07
N HIS A 34 -4.24 -8.61 -14.98
CA HIS A 34 -4.07 -9.61 -13.94
C HIS A 34 -2.96 -9.27 -12.95
N ASP A 35 -2.27 -8.15 -13.15
CA ASP A 35 -1.21 -7.70 -12.27
C ASP A 35 -1.82 -7.18 -10.97
N ARG A 36 -1.41 -7.79 -9.88
CA ARG A 36 -1.78 -7.36 -8.54
C ARG A 36 -0.62 -6.59 -7.95
N VAL A 37 -0.56 -5.30 -8.26
CA VAL A 37 0.51 -4.41 -7.77
C VAL A 37 -0.01 -3.54 -6.62
N GLU A 38 0.71 -3.55 -5.50
CA GLU A 38 0.44 -2.72 -4.33
C GLU A 38 1.49 -1.62 -4.17
N LEU A 39 1.06 -0.39 -3.89
CA LEU A 39 1.95 0.71 -3.48
C LEU A 39 2.13 0.70 -1.96
N ILE A 40 3.32 0.35 -1.48
CA ILE A 40 3.65 0.29 -0.06
C ILE A 40 4.84 1.19 0.21
N ARG A 41 4.66 2.24 1.03
CA ARG A 41 5.72 3.20 1.41
C ARG A 41 6.49 3.78 0.21
N GLY A 42 5.80 3.98 -0.90
CA GLY A 42 6.36 4.54 -2.13
C GLY A 42 7.11 3.55 -3.02
N GLU A 43 6.88 2.25 -2.82
CA GLU A 43 7.44 1.16 -3.60
C GLU A 43 6.30 0.30 -4.19
N LEU A 44 6.50 -0.18 -5.41
CA LEU A 44 5.53 -1.06 -6.09
C LEU A 44 5.90 -2.51 -5.82
N PHE A 45 4.94 -3.29 -5.32
CA PHE A 45 5.10 -4.71 -5.02
C PHE A 45 4.13 -5.53 -5.85
N GLU A 46 4.65 -6.49 -6.60
CA GLU A 46 3.82 -7.55 -7.19
C GLU A 46 3.44 -8.58 -6.13
N MET A 47 2.15 -8.82 -5.98
CA MET A 47 1.65 -9.77 -5.01
C MET A 47 1.84 -11.20 -5.48
N ALA A 48 2.31 -12.06 -4.57
CA ALA A 48 2.36 -13.49 -4.81
C ALA A 48 0.96 -14.08 -5.12
N ALA A 49 0.97 -15.11 -5.97
CA ALA A 49 -0.22 -15.91 -6.24
C ALA A 49 -0.74 -16.57 -4.96
N LYS A 50 -2.06 -16.61 -4.81
CA LYS A 50 -2.71 -17.22 -3.65
C LYS A 50 -2.91 -18.71 -3.90
N GLY A 51 -2.25 -19.54 -3.09
CA GLY A 51 -2.44 -21.00 -3.11
C GLY A 51 -3.61 -21.45 -2.23
N ARG A 52 -4.04 -22.70 -2.39
CA ARG A 52 -5.11 -23.30 -1.57
C ARG A 52 -4.92 -23.13 -0.05
N PRO A 53 -3.72 -23.28 0.55
CA PRO A 53 -3.54 -23.06 1.99
C PRO A 53 -3.88 -21.63 2.44
N HIS A 54 -3.55 -20.64 1.61
CA HIS A 54 -3.87 -19.24 1.85
C HIS A 54 -5.38 -19.02 1.91
N GLU A 55 -6.12 -19.56 0.93
CA GLU A 55 -7.58 -19.42 0.86
C GLU A 55 -8.31 -20.13 2.02
N VAL A 56 -7.81 -21.28 2.46
CA VAL A 56 -8.37 -21.99 3.62
C VAL A 56 -8.16 -21.19 4.90
N CYS A 57 -6.97 -20.63 5.10
CA CYS A 57 -6.68 -19.79 6.26
C CYS A 57 -7.58 -18.54 6.27
N LEU A 58 -7.69 -17.88 5.12
CA LEU A 58 -8.50 -16.68 4.93
C LEU A 58 -9.98 -16.93 5.27
N THR A 59 -10.56 -18.00 4.71
CA THR A 59 -11.97 -18.35 4.93
C THR A 59 -12.26 -18.60 6.42
N LYS A 60 -11.37 -19.33 7.11
CA LYS A 60 -11.51 -19.58 8.55
C LYS A 60 -11.40 -18.30 9.35
N LEU A 61 -10.45 -17.43 9.01
CA LEU A 61 -10.22 -16.17 9.71
C LEU A 61 -11.44 -15.24 9.60
N ILE A 62 -11.96 -15.04 8.38
CA ILE A 62 -13.14 -14.19 8.15
C ILE A 62 -14.34 -14.69 8.96
N ARG A 63 -14.58 -16.01 8.96
CA ARG A 63 -15.68 -16.62 9.70
C ARG A 63 -15.61 -16.31 11.20
N GLU A 64 -14.43 -16.37 11.81
CA GLU A 64 -14.29 -16.06 13.23
C GLU A 64 -14.30 -14.54 13.49
N LEU A 65 -13.68 -13.74 12.62
CA LEU A 65 -13.71 -12.27 12.75
C LEU A 65 -15.13 -11.71 12.71
N LEU A 66 -15.99 -12.22 11.82
CA LEU A 66 -17.40 -11.80 11.73
C LEU A 66 -18.13 -11.94 13.06
N LYS A 67 -17.91 -13.05 13.77
CA LYS A 67 -18.52 -13.29 15.09
C LYS A 67 -17.97 -12.34 16.16
N LEU A 68 -16.66 -12.07 16.11
CA LEU A 68 -15.97 -11.26 17.12
C LEU A 68 -16.29 -9.77 17.00
N VAL A 69 -16.34 -9.24 15.78
CA VAL A 69 -16.63 -7.81 15.56
C VAL A 69 -18.12 -7.52 15.63
N SER A 70 -18.98 -8.45 15.15
CA SER A 70 -20.43 -8.24 15.02
C SER A 70 -20.70 -6.86 14.37
N ASP A 71 -21.62 -6.08 14.93
CA ASP A 71 -21.99 -4.75 14.40
C ASP A 71 -20.98 -3.63 14.74
N ARG A 72 -19.86 -3.94 15.40
CA ARG A 72 -18.87 -2.93 15.80
C ARG A 72 -17.94 -2.49 14.66
N ALA A 73 -17.85 -3.27 13.59
CA ALA A 73 -16.99 -2.95 12.46
C ALA A 73 -17.46 -3.65 11.17
N THR A 74 -17.16 -3.04 10.04
CA THR A 74 -17.30 -3.69 8.72
C THR A 74 -16.03 -4.48 8.42
N ILE A 75 -16.18 -5.75 8.05
CA ILE A 75 -15.05 -6.56 7.57
C ILE A 75 -14.98 -6.46 6.05
N ARG A 76 -13.84 -5.99 5.55
CA ARG A 76 -13.45 -6.10 4.14
C ARG A 76 -12.27 -7.05 4.05
N CYS A 77 -12.31 -7.95 3.08
CA CYS A 77 -11.26 -8.92 2.85
C CYS A 77 -10.71 -8.76 1.43
N GLN A 78 -9.39 -8.61 1.30
CA GLN A 78 -8.68 -8.54 0.02
C GLN A 78 -9.23 -7.49 -0.96
N SER A 79 -9.89 -6.47 -0.43
CA SER A 79 -10.40 -5.37 -1.23
C SER A 79 -9.37 -4.24 -1.22
N PRO A 80 -9.20 -3.49 -2.34
CA PRO A 80 -8.32 -2.34 -2.37
C PRO A 80 -8.65 -1.36 -1.23
N ILE A 81 -7.60 -0.81 -0.64
CA ILE A 81 -7.68 0.21 0.40
C ILE A 81 -6.54 1.20 0.24
N THR A 82 -6.86 2.49 0.34
CA THR A 82 -5.89 3.56 0.48
C THR A 82 -5.90 4.00 1.93
N LEU A 83 -4.75 3.89 2.59
CA LEU A 83 -4.58 4.37 3.96
C LEU A 83 -3.86 5.72 3.92
N PRO A 84 -4.41 6.78 4.55
CA PRO A 84 -3.71 8.04 4.67
C PRO A 84 -2.49 7.88 5.60
N LEU A 85 -1.59 8.85 5.60
CA LEU A 85 -0.45 8.84 6.52
C LEU A 85 -0.94 8.74 7.97
N ILE A 86 -0.15 8.07 8.82
CA ILE A 86 -0.46 7.85 10.24
C ILE A 86 -0.80 9.15 10.99
N LEU A 87 -0.23 10.29 10.58
CA LEU A 87 -0.53 11.61 11.15
C LEU A 87 -1.99 12.06 10.94
N GLU A 88 -2.68 11.51 9.95
CA GLU A 88 -4.08 11.84 9.63
C GLU A 88 -5.08 10.82 10.19
N LEU A 89 -4.64 9.64 10.63
CA LEU A 89 -5.53 8.59 11.15
C LEU A 89 -6.25 9.00 12.44
N SER A 90 -5.68 9.91 13.23
CA SER A 90 -6.34 10.49 14.42
C SER A 90 -7.57 11.35 14.07
N ARG A 91 -7.73 11.74 12.80
CA ARG A 91 -8.89 12.51 12.31
C ARG A 91 -9.98 11.62 11.72
N VAL A 92 -9.66 10.40 11.29
CA VAL A 92 -10.58 9.51 10.56
C VAL A 92 -11.33 8.55 11.49
N PHE A 93 -10.73 8.17 12.63
CA PHE A 93 -11.37 7.36 13.65
C PHE A 93 -11.44 8.14 14.97
N PRO A 94 -12.52 8.92 15.21
CA PRO A 94 -12.74 9.49 16.52
C PRO A 94 -12.95 8.35 17.53
N GLN A 95 -12.33 8.49 18.70
CA GLN A 95 -12.48 7.58 19.85
C GLN A 95 -13.94 7.51 20.30
#